data_AF-A0A959I8X5-F1
#
_entry.id   AF-A0A959I8X5-F1
#
_cell.length_a   1.000
_cell.length_b   1.000
_cell.length_c   1.000
_cell.angle_alpha   90.00
_cell.angle_beta   90.00
_cell.angle_gamma   90.00
#
_symmetry.space_group_name_H-M   'P 1'
#
loop_
_entity.id
_entity.type
_entity.pdbx_description
1 polymer ?
#
loop_
_entity_poly.entity_id
_entity_poly.type
_entity_poly.pdbx_seq_one_letter_code
_entity_poly.pdbx_strand_id
1 'polypeptide(L)' 'MMIKTLHKDDRELLEGLIEARPSAVRRLYDDILPAVIYWVEQNNGTEDDARDLFQEALIALFRRLENGE' A
#
# COMPACT_ATOMS: atom_id res chain seq x y z
N MET A 1 1.24 -2.60 -18.75
CA MET A 1 2.51 -2.07 -18.20
C MET A 1 3.18 -3.18 -17.41
N MET A 2 4.50 -3.36 -17.50
CA MET A 2 5.19 -4.41 -16.74
C MET A 2 5.81 -3.80 -15.48
N ILE A 3 5.14 -3.97 -14.34
CA ILE A 3 5.64 -3.48 -13.05
C ILE A 3 6.84 -4.34 -12.65
N LYS A 4 8.01 -3.71 -12.53
CA LYS A 4 9.24 -4.39 -12.10
C LYS A 4 9.34 -4.36 -10.59
N THR A 5 9.29 -5.54 -9.98
CA THR A 5 9.45 -5.76 -8.54
C THR A 5 10.57 -6.77 -8.28
N LEU A 6 11.17 -6.69 -7.09
CA LEU A 6 12.14 -7.67 -6.61
C LEU A 6 11.45 -8.98 -6.21
N HIS A 7 10.29 -8.90 -5.55
CA HIS A 7 9.49 -10.06 -5.16
C HIS A 7 8.25 -10.21 -6.04
N LYS A 8 7.87 -11.46 -6.32
CA LYS A 8 6.69 -11.78 -7.14
C LYS A 8 5.40 -11.33 -6.45
N ASP A 9 5.35 -11.47 -5.13
CA ASP A 9 4.16 -11.15 -4.33
C ASP A 9 3.86 -9.65 -4.36
N ASP A 10 4.90 -8.79 -4.36
CA ASP A 10 4.75 -7.35 -4.53
C ASP A 10 4.06 -7.02 -5.85
N ARG A 11 4.43 -7.73 -6.93
CA ARG A 11 3.87 -7.47 -8.26
C ARG A 11 2.37 -7.73 -8.28
N GLU A 12 1.94 -8.85 -7.71
CA GLU A 12 0.53 -9.23 -7.67
C GLU A 12 -0.30 -8.23 -6.86
N LEU A 13 0.26 -7.70 -5.78
CA LEU A 13 -0.36 -6.65 -4.98
C LEU A 13 -0.45 -5.32 -5.74
N LEU A 14 0.61 -4.91 -6.43
CA LEU A 14 0.63 -3.66 -7.21
C LEU A 14 -0.29 -3.73 -8.43
N GLU A 15 -0.28 -4.84 -9.17
CA GLU A 15 -1.23 -5.08 -10.27
C GLU A 15 -2.67 -5.08 -9.74
N GLY A 16 -2.90 -5.72 -8.59
CA GLY A 16 -4.21 -5.76 -7.96
C GLY A 16 -4.68 -4.42 -7.43
N LEU A 17 -3.76 -3.55 -7.00
CA LEU A 17 -4.08 -2.19 -6.61
C LEU A 17 -4.57 -1.36 -7.80
N ILE A 18 -3.88 -1.42 -8.95
CA ILE A 18 -4.28 -0.69 -10.17
C ILE A 18 -5.63 -1.20 -10.71
N GLU A 19 -5.84 -2.51 -10.67
CA GLU A 19 -7.10 -3.14 -11.10
C GLU A 19 -8.24 -2.97 -10.08
N ALA A 20 -8.00 -2.29 -8.96
CA ALA A 20 -8.92 -2.17 -7.83
C ALA A 20 -9.46 -3.53 -7.33
N ARG A 21 -8.64 -4.59 -7.40
CA ARG A 21 -9.00 -5.95 -6.95
C ARG A 21 -9.21 -5.95 -5.44
N PRO A 22 -10.43 -6.27 -4.93
CA PRO A 22 -10.71 -6.22 -3.50
C PRO A 22 -9.81 -7.12 -2.65
N SER A 23 -9.40 -8.28 -3.18
CA SER A 23 -8.50 -9.21 -2.49
C SER A 23 -7.10 -8.64 -2.29
N ALA A 24 -6.55 -7.97 -3.31
CA ALA A 24 -5.23 -7.35 -3.24
C ALA A 24 -5.24 -6.14 -2.29
N VAL A 25 -6.28 -5.30 -2.39
CA VAL A 25 -6.46 -4.17 -1.46
C VAL A 25 -6.59 -4.68 -0.03
N ARG A 26 -7.44 -5.69 0.22
CA ARG A 26 -7.57 -6.28 1.56
C ARG A 26 -6.23 -6.81 2.09
N ARG A 27 -5.44 -7.51 1.26
CA ARG A 27 -4.10 -7.98 1.67
C ARG A 27 -3.16 -6.83 2.03
N LEU A 28 -3.21 -5.70 1.34
CA LEU A 28 -2.41 -4.53 1.72
C LEU A 28 -2.78 -4.04 3.13
N TYR A 29 -4.09 -3.99 3.45
CA TYR A 29 -4.54 -3.63 4.79
C TYR A 29 -4.16 -4.70 5.84
N ASP A 30 -4.32 -5.98 5.54
CA ASP A 30 -4.08 -7.05 6.51
C ASP A 30 -2.57 -7.29 6.75
N ASP A 31 -1.76 -7.27 5.68
CA ASP A 31 -0.35 -7.66 5.72
C ASP A 31 0.58 -6.47 6.05
N ILE A 32 0.22 -5.23 5.67
CA ILE A 32 1.14 -4.06 5.71
C ILE A 32 0.74 -3.01 6.75
N LEU A 33 -0.55 -2.66 6.88
CA LEU A 33 -1.00 -1.62 7.81
C LEU A 33 -0.53 -1.84 9.27
N PRO A 34 -0.52 -3.06 9.83
CA PRO A 34 -0.05 -3.27 11.21
C PRO A 34 1.41 -2.82 11.43
N ALA A 35 2.28 -3.01 10.43
CA ALA A 35 3.66 -2.57 10.51
C ALA A 35 3.78 -1.03 10.46
N VAL A 36 2.91 -0.37 9.67
CA VAL A 36 2.84 1.09 9.61
C VAL A 36 2.33 1.68 10.92
N ILE A 37 1.26 1.11 11.48
CA ILE A 37 0.75 1.48 12.82
C ILE A 37 1.86 1.39 13.84
N TYR A 38 2.52 0.24 13.93
CA TYR A 38 3.62 0.04 14.87
C TYR A 38 4.70 1.12 14.70
N TRP A 39 5.13 1.39 13.47
CA TRP A 39 6.15 2.40 13.21
C TRP A 39 5.72 3.81 13.62
N VAL A 40 4.48 4.21 13.31
CA VAL A 40 3.94 5.53 13.66
C VAL A 40 3.81 5.70 15.17
N GLU A 41 3.31 4.69 15.88
CA GLU A 41 3.23 4.69 17.35
C GLU A 41 4.61 4.80 18.02
N GLN A 42 5.63 4.11 17.47
CA GLN A 42 7.02 4.25 17.94
C GLN A 42 7.59 5.66 17.74
N ASN A 43 6.93 6.50 16.94
CA ASN A 43 7.34 7.86 16.62
C ASN A 43 6.34 8.93 17.12
N ASN A 44 5.59 8.62 18.18
CA ASN A 44 4.62 9.52 18.83
C ASN A 44 3.39 9.89 17.98
N GLY A 45 3.08 9.13 16.93
CA GLY A 45 1.81 9.25 16.22
C GLY A 45 0.74 8.33 16.80
N THR A 46 -0.46 8.44 16.27
CA THR A 46 -1.62 7.62 16.63
C THR A 46 -1.94 6.57 15.56
N GLU A 47 -2.79 5.62 15.88
CA GLU A 47 -3.31 4.65 14.90
C GLU A 47 -4.07 5.36 13.76
N ASP A 48 -4.77 6.46 14.06
CA ASP A 48 -5.47 7.27 13.04
C ASP A 48 -4.46 7.98 12.12
N ASP A 49 -3.39 8.57 12.67
CA ASP A 49 -2.30 9.13 11.86
C ASP A 49 -1.68 8.07 10.93
N ALA A 50 -1.54 6.83 11.41
CA ALA A 50 -1.02 5.73 10.62
C ALA A 50 -1.97 5.31 9.49
N ARG A 51 -3.28 5.28 9.76
CA ARG A 51 -4.31 4.97 8.75
C ARG A 51 -4.35 6.05 7.68
N ASP A 52 -4.28 7.32 8.06
CA ASP A 52 -4.28 8.45 7.13
C ASP A 52 -3.01 8.40 6.25
N LEU A 53 -1.83 8.25 6.86
CA LEU A 53 -0.56 8.09 6.14
C LEU A 53 -0.60 6.91 5.15
N PHE A 54 -1.13 5.76 5.59
CA PHE A 54 -1.22 4.58 4.76
C PHE A 54 -2.16 4.78 3.56
N GLN A 55 -3.32 5.40 3.77
CA GLN A 55 -4.25 5.71 2.69
C GLN A 55 -3.65 6.69 1.67
N GLU A 56 -3.01 7.76 2.14
CA GLU A 56 -2.33 8.73 1.26
C GLU A 56 -1.22 8.06 0.44
N ALA A 57 -0.43 7.19 1.06
CA ALA A 57 0.62 6.44 0.38
C ALA A 57 0.05 5.49 -0.69
N LEU A 58 -1.05 4.79 -0.39
CA LEU A 58 -1.73 3.93 -1.38
C LEU A 58 -2.28 4.73 -2.56
N ILE A 59 -2.89 5.89 -2.31
CA ILE A 59 -3.40 6.77 -3.38
C ILE A 59 -2.24 7.31 -4.23
N ALA A 60 -1.15 7.75 -3.61
CA ALA A 60 0.03 8.22 -4.32
C ALA A 60 0.65 7.12 -5.19
N LEU A 61 0.74 5.90 -4.66
CA LEU A 61 1.24 4.73 -5.38
C LEU A 61 0.33 4.37 -6.56
N PHE A 62 -0.98 4.32 -6.35
CA PHE A 62 -1.96 4.08 -7.41
C PHE A 62 -1.81 5.07 -8.56
N ARG A 63 -1.74 6.38 -8.26
CA ARG A 63 -1.61 7.44 -9.28
C ARG A 63 -0.32 7.32 -10.10
N ARG A 64 0.81 6.99 -9.45
CA ARG A 64 2.09 6.77 -10.15
C ARG A 64 1.99 5.60 -11.12
N LEU A 65 1.46 4.48 -10.63
CA LEU A 65 1.30 3.28 -11.44
C LEU A 65 0.30 3.45 -12.59
N GLU A 66 -0.77 4.20 -12.39
CA GLU A 66 -1.75 4.54 -13.43
C GLU A 66 -1.12 5.42 -14.53
N ASN A 67 -0.28 6.39 -14.13
CA ASN A 67 0.44 7.27 -15.07
C ASN A 67 1.68 6.62 -15.71
N GLY A 68 2.11 5.46 -15.23
CA GLY A 68 3.29 4.74 -15.71
C GLY A 68 4.63 5.31 -15.28
N GLU A 69 4.64 5.95 -14.12
CA GLU A 69 5.83 6.46 -13.43
C GLU A 69 6.48 5.40 -12.52
#